data_AF-A0A943JSI5-F1
#
_entry.id   AF-A0A943JSI5-F1
#
_cell.length_a   1.000
_cell.length_b   1.000
_cell.length_c   1.000
_cell.angle_alpha   90.00
_cell.angle_beta   90.00
_cell.angle_gamma   90.00
#
_symmetry.space_group_name_H-M   'P 1'
#
loop_
_entity.id
_entity.type
_entity.pdbx_description
1 polymer ?
#
loop_
_entity_poly.entity_id
_entity_poly.type
_entity_poly.pdbx_seq_one_letter_code
_entity_poly.pdbx_strand_id
1 'polypeptide(L)'
;MNKLAKLNHLKEVMQNVEWHSTFDFESYEIDEETKVFIEKKEELISNSFKKYSSSKYEICMALMEVKAKLQSKGNSFMAWYTHIGFTKDKVSELIKYHELYSQVPSMKDYISSLSGVAVRLLTHKDVSPQLAVDIMEKGVKNMDDIRELIELSLAPEQPKKVIEYKGTISKKSLGTIRSIERQIKKSSSATELNTVKKEIEAMKKLLSDMEKDIANREKEYENKNNLQLPVDDPTPAVEVLDKKVYRDNRGWIFFVRSGLGENTFKAFYAKNVEDYQRNIRCHAVKSLEWRGTENLAQVDLDKYAANKKMEVLRID
;
A
#
# COMPACT_ATOMS: atom_id res chain seq x y z
N MET A 1 13.11 9.35 39.45
CA MET A 1 13.66 8.31 38.54
C MET A 1 14.69 8.97 37.62
N ASN A 2 15.97 8.60 37.73
CA ASN A 2 17.09 9.24 37.02
C ASN A 2 16.99 8.99 35.49
N LYS A 3 17.40 9.94 34.63
CA LYS A 3 17.40 9.80 33.16
C LYS A 3 18.13 8.53 32.72
N LEU A 4 19.20 8.15 33.41
CA LEU A 4 19.95 6.92 33.15
C LEU A 4 19.15 5.64 33.46
N ALA A 5 18.35 5.65 34.52
CA ALA A 5 17.47 4.53 34.88
C ALA A 5 16.30 4.38 33.90
N LYS A 6 15.73 5.49 33.41
CA LYS A 6 14.73 5.46 32.33
C LYS A 6 15.32 4.95 31.01
N LEU A 7 16.55 5.32 30.67
CA LEU A 7 17.23 4.84 29.47
C LEU A 7 17.52 3.33 29.54
N ASN A 8 17.97 2.83 30.69
CA ASN A 8 18.23 1.40 30.90
C ASN A 8 16.93 0.59 30.89
N HIS A 9 15.86 1.08 31.54
CA HIS A 9 14.55 0.45 31.49
C HIS A 9 13.96 0.44 30.07
N LEU A 10 14.10 1.53 29.30
CA LEU A 10 13.71 1.55 27.89
C LEU A 10 14.54 0.58 27.04
N LYS A 11 15.85 0.43 27.30
CA LYS A 11 16.69 -0.57 26.64
C LYS A 11 16.27 -2.01 26.96
N GLU A 12 15.91 -2.29 28.21
CA GLU A 12 15.34 -3.58 28.63
C GLU A 12 13.98 -3.84 27.97
N VAL A 13 13.09 -2.86 27.96
CA VAL A 13 11.75 -2.97 27.34
C VAL A 13 11.84 -3.13 25.82
N MET A 14 12.80 -2.46 25.17
CA MET A 14 13.07 -2.64 23.74
C MET A 14 13.79 -3.96 23.41
N GLN A 15 14.49 -4.55 24.37
CA GLN A 15 15.04 -5.91 24.25
C GLN A 15 13.98 -7.00 24.43
N ASN A 16 12.88 -6.70 25.14
CA ASN A 16 11.78 -7.62 25.43
C ASN A 16 10.55 -7.42 24.52
N VAL A 17 10.73 -6.93 23.29
CA VAL A 17 9.68 -7.07 22.27
C VAL A 17 9.63 -8.55 21.91
N GLU A 18 8.68 -9.28 22.50
CA GLU A 18 8.48 -10.71 22.20
C GLU A 18 8.41 -10.91 20.69
N TRP A 19 9.35 -11.70 20.17
CA TRP A 19 9.37 -12.07 18.76
C TRP A 19 8.20 -13.01 18.50
N HIS A 20 7.35 -12.64 17.54
CA HIS A 20 6.25 -13.48 17.07
C HIS A 20 6.51 -13.84 15.62
N SER A 21 6.60 -15.14 15.33
CA SER A 21 6.76 -15.62 13.97
C SER A 21 5.49 -15.37 13.16
N THR A 22 5.65 -14.95 11.92
CA THR A 22 4.56 -14.86 10.93
C THR A 22 4.51 -16.10 10.04
N PHE A 23 5.30 -17.12 10.33
CA PHE A 23 5.32 -18.36 9.57
C PHE A 23 4.05 -19.18 9.87
N ASP A 24 3.44 -19.75 8.84
CA ASP A 24 2.21 -20.53 8.96
C ASP A 24 2.55 -21.97 9.40
N PHE A 25 2.74 -22.19 10.70
CA PHE A 25 3.04 -23.52 11.24
C PHE A 25 1.88 -24.51 11.09
N GLU A 26 0.64 -24.02 11.09
CA GLU A 26 -0.57 -24.86 11.03
C GLU A 26 -0.69 -25.58 9.70
N SER A 27 -0.44 -24.89 8.57
CA SER A 27 -0.50 -25.49 7.23
C SER A 27 0.53 -26.59 6.99
N TYR A 28 1.58 -26.67 7.82
CA TYR A 28 2.63 -27.69 7.73
C TYR A 28 2.57 -28.74 8.85
N GLU A 29 1.50 -28.73 9.66
CA GLU A 29 1.29 -29.70 10.76
C GLU A 29 2.49 -29.78 11.72
N ILE A 30 3.16 -28.65 11.97
CA ILE A 30 4.33 -28.58 12.85
C ILE A 30 3.88 -28.63 14.31
N ASP A 31 4.53 -29.49 15.11
CA ASP A 31 4.22 -29.64 16.53
C ASP A 31 4.70 -28.44 17.37
N GLU A 32 4.12 -28.28 18.56
CA GLU A 32 4.38 -27.11 19.42
C GLU A 32 5.83 -27.06 19.94
N GLU A 33 6.49 -28.20 20.17
CA GLU A 33 7.89 -28.22 20.61
C GLU A 33 8.81 -27.70 19.50
N THR A 34 8.60 -28.17 18.26
CA THR A 34 9.32 -27.70 17.08
C THR A 34 9.04 -26.23 16.79
N LYS A 35 7.78 -25.78 16.91
CA LYS A 35 7.39 -24.38 16.74
C LYS A 35 8.14 -23.46 17.71
N VAL A 36 8.13 -23.75 19.02
CA VAL A 36 8.85 -22.97 20.03
C VAL A 36 10.36 -22.91 19.74
N PHE A 37 10.95 -24.02 19.27
CA PHE A 37 12.35 -24.02 18.85
C PHE A 37 12.61 -23.11 17.65
N ILE A 38 11.76 -23.16 16.62
CA ILE A 38 11.90 -22.34 15.41
C ILE A 38 11.76 -20.85 15.77
N GLU A 39 10.74 -20.47 16.54
CA GLU A 39 10.53 -19.08 16.98
C GLU A 39 11.76 -18.52 17.70
N LYS A 40 12.37 -19.31 18.59
CA LYS A 40 13.61 -18.93 19.28
C LYS A 40 14.79 -18.75 18.32
N LYS A 41 14.87 -19.54 17.24
CA LYS A 41 15.91 -19.39 16.22
C LYS A 41 15.67 -18.18 15.33
N GLU A 42 14.43 -17.91 14.95
CA GLU A 42 14.06 -16.70 14.21
C GLU A 42 14.37 -15.44 15.00
N GLU A 43 14.07 -15.41 16.30
CA GLU A 43 14.43 -14.30 17.19
C GLU A 43 15.95 -14.07 17.18
N LEU A 44 16.74 -15.13 17.32
CA LEU A 44 18.21 -15.06 17.27
C LEU A 44 18.70 -14.51 15.93
N ILE A 45 18.12 -14.97 14.81
CA ILE A 45 18.45 -14.51 13.47
C ILE A 45 18.11 -13.02 13.31
N SER A 46 16.91 -12.62 13.71
CA SER A 46 16.43 -11.23 13.68
C SER A 46 17.34 -10.30 14.47
N ASN A 47 17.68 -10.68 15.71
CA ASN A 47 18.60 -9.92 16.56
C ASN A 47 20.02 -9.86 15.98
N SER A 48 20.48 -10.94 15.34
CA SER A 48 21.77 -10.96 14.64
C SER A 48 21.79 -10.01 13.44
N PHE A 49 20.70 -9.92 12.67
CA PHE A 49 20.57 -8.95 11.59
C PHE A 49 20.55 -7.51 12.11
N LYS A 50 19.84 -7.21 13.19
CA LYS A 50 19.87 -5.86 13.83
C LYS A 50 21.28 -5.47 14.26
N LYS A 51 22.02 -6.41 14.86
CA LYS A 51 23.42 -6.21 15.24
C LYS A 51 24.30 -5.99 14.02
N TYR A 52 24.14 -6.80 12.97
CA TYR A 52 24.85 -6.64 11.71
C TYR A 52 24.62 -5.26 11.07
N SER A 53 23.37 -4.79 11.01
CA SER A 53 23.01 -3.46 10.52
C SER A 53 23.69 -2.35 11.33
N SER A 54 23.67 -2.46 12.66
CA SER A 54 24.34 -1.50 13.54
C SER A 54 25.86 -1.49 13.32
N SER A 55 26.50 -2.67 13.24
CA SER A 55 27.92 -2.78 12.92
C SER A 55 28.27 -2.16 11.56
N LYS A 56 27.44 -2.40 10.53
CA LYS A 56 27.65 -1.84 9.19
C LYS A 56 27.59 -0.31 9.21
N TYR A 57 26.62 0.26 9.94
CA TYR A 57 26.53 1.70 10.16
C TYR A 57 27.78 2.25 10.85
N GLU A 58 28.19 1.65 11.98
CA GLU A 58 29.38 2.08 12.74
C GLU A 58 30.65 2.02 11.90
N ILE A 59 30.85 0.94 11.12
CA ILE A 59 31.98 0.80 10.19
C ILE A 59 31.96 1.93 9.16
N CYS A 60 30.80 2.24 8.56
CA CYS A 60 30.68 3.34 7.60
C CYS A 60 31.06 4.69 8.21
N MET A 61 30.58 5.00 9.41
CA MET A 61 30.89 6.25 10.09
C MET A 61 32.39 6.36 10.41
N ALA A 62 32.98 5.32 11.02
CA ALA A 62 34.40 5.30 11.36
C ALA A 62 35.29 5.42 10.11
N LEU A 63 34.93 4.73 9.02
CA LEU A 63 35.64 4.83 7.74
C LEU A 63 35.66 6.27 7.22
N MET A 64 34.54 6.99 7.33
CA MET A 64 34.44 8.38 6.86
C MET A 64 35.17 9.37 7.77
N GLU A 65 35.17 9.15 9.08
CA GLU A 65 35.98 9.95 10.01
C GLU A 65 37.48 9.82 9.72
N VAL A 66 37.97 8.60 9.48
CA VAL A 66 39.37 8.37 9.11
C VAL A 66 39.67 8.96 7.74
N LYS A 67 38.77 8.81 6.75
CA LYS A 67 38.89 9.43 5.42
C LYS A 67 39.07 10.94 5.54
N ALA A 68 38.26 11.62 6.36
CA ALA A 68 38.34 13.05 6.57
C ALA A 68 39.70 13.47 7.17
N LYS A 69 40.23 12.71 8.15
CA LYS A 69 41.54 12.99 8.75
C LYS A 69 42.73 12.73 7.82
N LEU A 70 42.60 11.76 6.90
CA LEU A 70 43.66 11.39 5.96
C LEU A 70 43.57 12.10 4.60
N GLN A 71 42.50 12.87 4.34
CA GLN A 71 42.24 13.50 3.04
C GLN A 71 43.37 14.44 2.57
N SER A 72 44.05 15.12 3.49
CA SER A 72 45.19 16.02 3.20
C SER A 72 46.53 15.30 3.05
N LYS A 73 46.57 13.98 3.23
CA LYS A 73 47.79 13.16 3.33
C LYS A 73 47.95 12.23 2.12
N GLY A 74 47.60 12.70 0.93
CA GLY A 74 47.76 11.97 -0.33
C GLY A 74 47.10 10.58 -0.31
N ASN A 75 47.83 9.55 -0.75
CA ASN A 75 47.31 8.17 -0.86
C ASN A 75 47.25 7.40 0.48
N SER A 76 47.49 8.07 1.62
CA SER A 76 47.50 7.44 2.95
C SER A 76 46.19 6.75 3.32
N PHE A 77 45.03 7.28 2.90
CA PHE A 77 43.74 6.63 3.14
C PHE A 77 43.66 5.25 2.46
N MET A 78 44.16 5.14 1.23
CA MET A 78 44.20 3.88 0.49
C MET A 78 45.13 2.86 1.11
N ALA A 79 46.33 3.31 1.53
CA ALA A 79 47.25 2.44 2.24
C ALA A 79 46.65 1.94 3.56
N TRP A 80 46.00 2.82 4.33
CA TRP A 80 45.39 2.46 5.62
C TRP A 80 44.23 1.46 5.47
N TYR A 81 43.27 1.73 4.58
CA TYR A 81 42.13 0.81 4.45
C TYR A 81 42.56 -0.56 3.92
N THR A 82 43.60 -0.61 3.08
CA THR A 82 44.14 -1.87 2.54
C THR A 82 44.82 -2.67 3.64
N HIS A 83 45.55 -2.00 4.53
CA HIS A 83 46.21 -2.63 5.68
C HIS A 83 45.23 -3.31 6.64
N ILE A 84 44.05 -2.71 6.88
CA ILE A 84 43.00 -3.31 7.72
C ILE A 84 42.12 -4.32 6.98
N GLY A 85 42.44 -4.65 5.73
CA GLY A 85 41.80 -5.71 4.96
C GLY A 85 40.63 -5.28 4.07
N PHE A 86 40.38 -3.98 3.89
CA PHE A 86 39.37 -3.54 2.93
C PHE A 86 39.91 -3.49 1.49
N THR A 87 39.05 -3.85 0.55
CA THR A 87 39.29 -3.61 -0.87
C THR A 87 38.76 -2.24 -1.30
N LYS A 88 39.29 -1.70 -2.39
CA LYS A 88 38.79 -0.46 -3.01
C LYS A 88 37.28 -0.55 -3.30
N ASP A 89 36.82 -1.69 -3.79
CA ASP A 89 35.40 -1.91 -4.12
C ASP A 89 34.55 -1.85 -2.86
N LYS A 90 35.00 -2.48 -1.77
CA LYS A 90 34.26 -2.45 -0.51
C LYS A 90 34.20 -1.04 0.10
N VAL A 91 35.31 -0.30 0.05
CA VAL A 91 35.34 1.10 0.50
C VAL A 91 34.43 1.97 -0.35
N SER A 92 34.43 1.79 -1.67
CA SER A 92 33.55 2.52 -2.59
C SER A 92 32.07 2.24 -2.29
N GLU A 93 31.74 0.98 -2.01
CA GLU A 93 30.41 0.58 -1.54
C GLU A 93 30.06 1.29 -0.22
N LEU A 94 30.89 1.17 0.83
CA LEU A 94 30.62 1.75 2.15
C LEU A 94 30.47 3.28 2.13
N ILE A 95 31.19 3.98 1.25
CA ILE A 95 31.03 5.43 1.04
C ILE A 95 29.62 5.74 0.52
N LYS A 96 29.08 4.94 -0.41
CA LYS A 96 27.72 5.13 -0.92
C LYS A 96 26.65 4.83 0.12
N TYR A 97 26.87 3.86 1.01
CA TYR A 97 25.97 3.67 2.16
C TYR A 97 25.98 4.89 3.10
N HIS A 98 27.16 5.46 3.38
CA HIS A 98 27.26 6.65 4.21
C HIS A 98 26.52 7.85 3.62
N GLU A 99 26.52 8.01 2.29
CA GLU A 99 25.76 9.05 1.60
C GLU A 99 24.26 8.98 1.93
N LEU A 100 23.68 7.76 2.00
CA LEU A 100 22.29 7.57 2.40
C LEU A 100 22.08 7.73 3.91
N TYR A 101 22.98 7.18 4.74
CA TYR A 101 22.89 7.32 6.20
C TYR A 101 22.91 8.79 6.65
N SER A 102 23.68 9.63 5.96
CA SER A 102 23.77 11.06 6.26
C SER A 102 22.48 11.82 5.95
N GLN A 103 21.72 11.35 4.95
CA GLN A 103 20.45 11.96 4.56
C GLN A 103 19.33 11.56 5.51
N VAL A 104 19.25 10.28 5.89
CA VAL A 104 18.16 9.75 6.73
C VAL A 104 18.69 8.83 7.84
N PRO A 105 19.27 9.38 8.92
CA PRO A 105 19.84 8.58 10.01
C PRO A 105 18.82 7.65 10.71
N SER A 106 17.55 8.05 10.73
CA SER A 106 16.45 7.25 11.30
C SER A 106 16.20 5.94 10.56
N MET A 107 16.63 5.82 9.30
CA MET A 107 16.41 4.63 8.46
C MET A 107 17.62 3.70 8.40
N LYS A 108 18.52 3.74 9.39
CA LYS A 108 19.76 2.95 9.39
C LYS A 108 19.55 1.45 9.15
N ASP A 109 18.50 0.86 9.71
CA ASP A 109 18.24 -0.59 9.61
C ASP A 109 17.74 -0.95 8.21
N TYR A 110 16.91 -0.09 7.63
CA TYR A 110 16.45 -0.20 6.25
C TYR A 110 17.63 -0.09 5.28
N ILE A 111 18.41 0.99 5.38
CA ILE A 111 19.57 1.25 4.52
C ILE A 111 20.58 0.10 4.63
N SER A 112 20.83 -0.40 5.85
CA SER A 112 21.74 -1.54 6.07
C SER A 112 21.29 -2.80 5.35
N SER A 113 19.98 -3.01 5.21
CA SER A 113 19.38 -4.16 4.55
C SER A 113 19.36 -4.09 3.02
N LEU A 114 19.66 -2.93 2.43
CA LEU A 114 19.75 -2.78 0.98
C LEU A 114 20.94 -3.56 0.41
N SER A 115 20.81 -3.98 -0.85
CA SER A 115 21.93 -4.52 -1.61
C SER A 115 22.87 -3.40 -2.09
N GLY A 116 24.15 -3.72 -2.32
CA GLY A 116 25.09 -2.77 -2.91
C GLY A 116 24.70 -2.28 -4.31
N VAL A 117 23.83 -3.00 -5.03
CA VAL A 117 23.25 -2.53 -6.31
C VAL A 117 22.17 -1.48 -6.06
N ALA A 118 21.24 -1.75 -5.12
CA ALA A 118 20.19 -0.83 -4.75
C ALA A 118 20.75 0.51 -4.26
N VAL A 119 21.76 0.47 -3.40
CA VAL A 119 22.43 1.70 -2.92
C VAL A 119 23.09 2.47 -4.07
N ARG A 120 23.71 1.79 -5.04
CA ARG A 120 24.28 2.47 -6.23
C ARG A 120 23.23 3.12 -7.11
N LEU A 121 22.02 2.55 -7.21
CA LEU A 121 20.91 3.16 -7.94
C LEU A 121 20.42 4.43 -7.24
N LEU A 122 20.20 4.34 -5.92
CA LEU A 122 19.71 5.48 -5.12
C LEU A 122 20.74 6.62 -5.01
N THR A 123 22.03 6.32 -5.15
CA THR A 123 23.13 7.30 -5.10
C THR A 123 23.71 7.61 -6.48
N HIS A 124 22.96 7.29 -7.54
CA HIS A 124 23.35 7.63 -8.90
C HIS A 124 23.29 9.14 -9.11
N LYS A 125 24.19 9.68 -9.93
CA LYS A 125 24.29 11.13 -10.20
C LYS A 125 23.01 11.79 -10.74
N ASP A 126 22.16 11.00 -11.39
CA ASP A 126 20.90 11.47 -11.99
C ASP A 126 19.72 11.40 -10.98
N VAL A 127 19.93 10.82 -9.80
CA VAL A 127 18.95 10.72 -8.73
C VAL A 127 19.23 11.82 -7.71
N SER A 128 18.26 12.70 -7.48
CA SER A 128 18.40 13.74 -6.47
C SER A 128 18.35 13.13 -5.06
N PRO A 129 19.02 13.74 -4.06
CA PRO A 129 18.92 13.31 -2.66
C PRO A 129 17.48 13.16 -2.18
N GLN A 130 16.61 14.13 -2.50
CA GLN A 130 15.20 14.09 -2.13
C GLN A 130 14.48 12.89 -2.75
N LEU A 131 14.68 12.63 -4.04
CA LEU A 131 14.06 11.48 -4.70
C LEU A 131 14.51 10.16 -4.07
N ALA A 132 15.78 10.05 -3.69
CA ALA A 132 16.27 8.87 -2.98
C ALA A 132 15.55 8.69 -1.64
N VAL A 133 15.36 9.76 -0.86
CA VAL A 133 14.58 9.73 0.40
C VAL A 133 13.15 9.29 0.15
N ASP A 134 12.45 9.88 -0.81
CA ASP A 134 11.05 9.55 -1.13
C ASP A 134 10.89 8.07 -1.52
N ILE A 135 11.86 7.50 -2.23
CA ILE A 135 11.87 6.07 -2.58
C ILE A 135 12.15 5.20 -1.36
N MET A 136 13.06 5.61 -0.47
CA MET A 136 13.35 4.88 0.77
C MET A 136 12.14 4.88 1.73
N GLU A 137 11.39 5.99 1.81
CA GLU A 137 10.16 6.09 2.60
C GLU A 137 9.06 5.13 2.15
N LYS A 138 9.04 4.75 0.87
CA LYS A 138 8.14 3.71 0.34
C LYS A 138 8.51 2.29 0.80
N GLY A 139 9.68 2.10 1.44
CA GLY A 139 10.09 0.83 2.03
C GLY A 139 10.49 -0.26 1.02
N VAL A 140 10.70 0.09 -0.25
CA VAL A 140 10.97 -0.85 -1.35
C VAL A 140 12.43 -1.28 -1.37
N LYS A 141 12.71 -2.55 -1.10
CA LYS A 141 14.08 -3.09 -1.04
C LYS A 141 14.56 -3.75 -2.34
N ASN A 142 13.63 -4.14 -3.22
CA ASN A 142 13.95 -4.82 -4.47
C ASN A 142 14.58 -3.84 -5.47
N MET A 143 15.65 -4.26 -6.13
CA MET A 143 16.35 -3.48 -7.15
C MET A 143 15.45 -3.07 -8.32
N ASP A 144 14.63 -3.99 -8.83
CA ASP A 144 13.82 -3.74 -10.02
C ASP A 144 12.72 -2.73 -9.72
N ASP A 145 12.08 -2.84 -8.56
CA ASP A 145 11.07 -1.89 -8.10
C ASP A 145 11.69 -0.51 -7.81
N ILE A 146 12.88 -0.46 -7.19
CA ILE A 146 13.63 0.81 -7.00
C ILE A 146 13.94 1.45 -8.34
N ARG A 147 14.41 0.67 -9.32
CA ARG A 147 14.71 1.17 -10.67
C ARG A 147 13.46 1.71 -11.34
N GLU A 148 12.35 1.00 -11.29
CA GLU A 148 11.08 1.45 -11.85
C GLU A 148 10.61 2.76 -11.21
N LEU A 149 10.70 2.90 -9.88
CA LEU A 149 10.36 4.14 -9.19
C LEU A 149 11.25 5.31 -9.60
N ILE A 150 12.56 5.07 -9.78
CA ILE A 150 13.49 6.08 -10.29
C ILE A 150 13.10 6.48 -11.72
N GLU A 151 12.87 5.51 -12.61
CA GLU A 151 12.50 5.76 -14.01
C GLU A 151 11.19 6.54 -14.12
N LEU A 152 10.18 6.19 -13.32
CA LEU A 152 8.90 6.90 -13.27
C LEU A 152 9.05 8.34 -12.78
N SER A 153 9.96 8.58 -11.83
CA SER A 153 10.15 9.90 -11.21
C SER A 153 11.08 10.81 -12.02
N LEU A 154 12.03 10.24 -12.76
CA LEU A 154 12.96 10.96 -13.65
C LEU A 154 12.44 11.09 -15.08
N ALA A 155 11.35 10.41 -15.43
CA ALA A 155 10.69 10.63 -16.71
C ALA A 155 10.36 12.13 -16.82
N PRO A 156 10.79 12.81 -17.91
CA PRO A 156 10.48 14.23 -18.08
C PRO A 156 8.97 14.40 -17.94
N GLU A 157 8.53 15.45 -17.24
CA GLU A 157 7.14 15.94 -17.31
C GLU A 157 6.86 16.29 -18.77
N GLN A 158 6.52 15.27 -19.54
CA GLN A 158 5.89 15.43 -20.82
C GLN A 158 4.50 15.98 -20.50
N PRO A 159 4.04 17.01 -21.23
CA PRO A 159 2.66 17.48 -21.08
C PRO A 159 1.76 16.25 -21.16
N LYS A 160 0.94 16.01 -20.13
CA LYS A 160 0.07 14.83 -19.93
C LYS A 160 -0.05 14.03 -21.23
N LYS A 161 0.85 13.05 -21.42
CA LYS A 161 0.81 12.23 -22.63
C LYS A 161 -0.56 11.57 -22.63
N VAL A 162 -1.37 11.91 -23.63
CA VAL A 162 -2.47 11.04 -24.05
C VAL A 162 -1.84 9.67 -24.19
N ILE A 163 -2.23 8.72 -23.33
CA ILE A 163 -1.74 7.35 -23.41
C ILE A 163 -2.33 6.77 -24.69
N GLU A 164 -1.62 6.96 -25.79
CA GLU A 164 -2.06 6.49 -27.09
C GLU A 164 -1.78 4.99 -27.16
N TYR A 165 -2.85 4.19 -27.19
CA TYR A 165 -2.75 2.74 -27.31
C TYR A 165 -2.09 2.39 -28.65
N LYS A 166 -0.83 1.91 -28.60
CA LYS A 166 -0.03 1.55 -29.79
C LYS A 166 -0.48 0.25 -30.47
N GLY A 167 -1.72 -0.21 -30.25
CA GLY A 167 -2.29 -1.39 -30.89
C GLY A 167 -1.66 -2.73 -30.49
N THR A 168 -0.71 -2.77 -29.55
CA THR A 168 0.10 -3.96 -29.26
C THR A 168 0.30 -4.18 -27.77
N ILE A 169 0.20 -5.46 -27.37
CA ILE A 169 0.42 -5.92 -25.99
C ILE A 169 1.92 -5.82 -25.66
N SER A 170 2.27 -5.44 -24.43
CA SER A 170 3.66 -5.31 -23.99
C SER A 170 4.46 -6.62 -24.18
N LYS A 171 5.77 -6.51 -24.45
CA LYS A 171 6.65 -7.69 -24.61
C LYS A 171 6.66 -8.59 -23.36
N LYS A 172 6.57 -8.01 -22.15
CA LYS A 172 6.50 -8.75 -20.87
C LYS A 172 5.21 -9.56 -20.80
N SER A 173 4.06 -8.94 -21.08
CA SER A 173 2.76 -9.60 -21.09
C SER A 173 2.69 -10.71 -22.16
N LEU A 174 3.24 -10.48 -23.36
CA LEU A 174 3.37 -11.51 -24.40
C LEU A 174 4.28 -12.67 -24.00
N GLY A 175 5.28 -12.44 -23.14
CA GLY A 175 6.11 -13.50 -22.57
C GLY A 175 5.30 -14.43 -21.67
N THR A 176 4.50 -13.83 -20.79
CA THR A 176 3.62 -14.55 -19.86
C THR A 176 2.56 -15.36 -20.61
N ILE A 177 1.88 -14.75 -21.60
CA ILE A 177 0.91 -15.44 -22.46
C ILE A 177 1.56 -16.63 -23.17
N ARG A 178 2.76 -16.46 -23.75
CA ARG A 178 3.49 -17.57 -24.40
C ARG A 178 3.92 -18.67 -23.41
N SER A 179 4.15 -18.34 -22.14
CA SER A 179 4.45 -19.33 -21.11
C SER A 179 3.22 -20.21 -20.84
N ILE A 180 2.05 -19.57 -20.66
CA ILE A 180 0.77 -20.25 -20.46
C ILE A 180 0.45 -21.13 -21.68
N GLU A 181 0.63 -20.62 -22.90
CA GLU A 181 0.46 -21.40 -24.13
C GLU A 181 1.36 -22.65 -24.17
N ARG A 182 2.61 -22.53 -23.70
CA ARG A 182 3.52 -23.69 -23.61
C ARG A 182 3.09 -24.68 -22.54
N GLN A 183 2.57 -24.21 -21.41
CA GLN A 183 2.03 -25.08 -20.36
C GLN A 183 0.83 -25.86 -20.89
N ILE A 184 -0.13 -25.20 -21.54
CA ILE A 184 -1.29 -25.86 -22.18
C ILE A 184 -0.84 -26.93 -23.18
N LYS A 185 0.17 -26.64 -24.01
CA LYS A 185 0.71 -27.59 -25.01
C LYS A 185 1.49 -28.76 -24.41
N LYS A 186 2.05 -28.61 -23.21
CA LYS A 186 2.89 -29.63 -22.55
C LYS A 186 2.13 -30.43 -21.50
N SER A 187 0.99 -29.94 -21.03
CA SER A 187 0.20 -30.61 -20.01
C SER A 187 -0.28 -31.98 -20.51
N SER A 188 -0.01 -33.01 -19.70
CA SER A 188 -0.38 -34.39 -20.02
C SER A 188 -1.53 -34.91 -19.15
N SER A 189 -2.04 -34.09 -18.23
CA SER A 189 -3.09 -34.46 -17.27
C SER A 189 -4.20 -33.40 -17.16
N ALA A 190 -5.41 -33.86 -16.84
CA ALA A 190 -6.59 -32.99 -16.63
C ALA A 190 -6.44 -32.08 -15.40
N THR A 191 -5.67 -32.51 -14.40
CA THR A 191 -5.35 -31.72 -13.20
C THR A 191 -4.46 -30.53 -13.52
N GLU A 192 -3.42 -30.71 -14.34
CA GLU A 192 -2.56 -29.61 -14.81
C GLU A 192 -3.32 -28.61 -15.68
N LEU A 193 -4.23 -29.08 -16.54
CA LEU A 193 -5.07 -28.19 -17.32
C LEU A 193 -6.01 -27.36 -16.43
N ASN A 194 -6.50 -27.94 -15.32
CA ASN A 194 -7.36 -27.24 -14.39
C ASN A 194 -6.60 -26.17 -13.57
N THR A 195 -5.33 -26.39 -13.22
CA THR A 195 -4.52 -25.36 -12.54
C THR A 195 -4.22 -24.18 -13.46
N VAL A 196 -3.83 -24.44 -14.72
CA VAL A 196 -3.64 -23.39 -15.74
C VAL A 196 -4.95 -22.64 -15.99
N LYS A 197 -6.10 -23.33 -16.01
CA LYS A 197 -7.41 -22.70 -16.13
C LYS A 197 -7.71 -21.73 -14.98
N LYS A 198 -7.46 -22.13 -13.74
CA LYS A 198 -7.64 -21.26 -12.55
C LYS A 198 -6.74 -20.03 -12.62
N GLU A 199 -5.50 -20.19 -13.09
CA GLU A 199 -4.57 -19.07 -13.27
C GLU A 199 -5.11 -18.04 -14.29
N ILE A 200 -5.64 -18.52 -15.42
CA ILE A 200 -6.29 -17.66 -16.44
C ILE A 200 -7.52 -16.96 -15.86
N GLU A 201 -8.34 -17.65 -15.07
CA GLU A 201 -9.52 -17.04 -14.42
C GLU A 201 -9.14 -15.95 -13.42
N ALA A 202 -8.07 -16.15 -12.64
CA ALA A 202 -7.54 -15.13 -11.75
C ALA A 202 -7.04 -13.89 -12.52
N MET A 203 -6.31 -14.09 -13.62
CA MET A 203 -5.87 -12.97 -14.48
C MET A 203 -7.05 -12.20 -15.07
N LYS A 204 -8.11 -12.88 -15.51
CA LYS A 204 -9.33 -12.22 -16.00
C LYS A 204 -9.99 -11.35 -14.94
N LYS A 205 -10.06 -11.83 -13.70
CA LYS A 205 -10.63 -11.05 -12.59
C LYS A 205 -9.84 -9.77 -12.33
N LEU A 206 -8.51 -9.87 -12.26
CA LEU A 206 -7.64 -8.70 -12.09
C LEU A 206 -7.79 -7.68 -13.23
N LEU A 207 -7.85 -8.15 -14.48
CA LEU A 207 -8.08 -7.29 -15.63
C LEU A 207 -9.44 -6.57 -15.54
N SER A 208 -10.49 -7.28 -15.13
CA SER A 208 -11.83 -6.71 -14.96
C SER A 208 -11.89 -5.66 -13.84
N ASP A 209 -11.18 -5.88 -12.72
CA ASP A 209 -11.14 -4.90 -11.64
C ASP A 209 -10.36 -3.64 -12.06
N MET A 210 -9.27 -3.78 -12.82
CA MET A 210 -8.57 -2.63 -13.42
C MET A 210 -9.45 -1.85 -14.42
N GLU A 211 -10.29 -2.53 -15.20
CA GLU A 211 -11.26 -1.86 -16.09
C GLU A 211 -12.28 -1.02 -15.29
N LYS A 212 -12.74 -1.51 -14.12
CA LYS A 212 -13.63 -0.73 -13.24
C LYS A 212 -12.93 0.50 -12.67
N ASP A 213 -11.67 0.36 -12.26
CA ASP A 213 -10.88 1.49 -11.74
C ASP A 213 -10.66 2.57 -12.81
N ILE A 214 -10.45 2.17 -14.06
CA ILE A 214 -10.40 3.11 -15.19
C ILE A 214 -11.72 3.86 -15.32
N ALA A 215 -12.85 3.14 -15.35
CA ALA A 215 -14.18 3.75 -15.46
C ALA A 215 -14.49 4.71 -14.29
N ASN A 216 -14.04 4.40 -13.07
CA ASN A 216 -14.19 5.29 -11.92
C ASN A 216 -13.36 6.57 -12.08
N ARG A 217 -12.11 6.46 -12.51
CA ARG A 217 -11.25 7.62 -12.76
C ARG A 217 -11.76 8.49 -13.91
N GLU A 218 -12.29 7.89 -14.98
CA GLU A 218 -12.92 8.63 -16.08
C GLU A 218 -14.06 9.52 -15.56
N LYS A 219 -14.94 8.99 -14.71
CA LYS A 219 -15.99 9.77 -14.04
C LYS A 219 -15.42 10.89 -13.16
N GLU A 220 -14.36 10.63 -12.40
CA GLU A 220 -13.69 11.67 -11.62
C GLU A 220 -13.12 12.80 -12.51
N TYR A 221 -12.59 12.46 -13.69
CA TYR A 221 -12.09 13.46 -14.64
C TYR A 221 -13.21 14.26 -15.30
N GLU A 222 -14.33 13.62 -15.66
CA GLU A 222 -15.53 14.32 -16.15
C GLU A 222 -16.04 15.33 -15.11
N ASN A 223 -15.99 14.98 -13.82
CA ASN A 223 -16.42 15.83 -12.73
C ASN A 223 -15.45 16.98 -12.37
N LYS A 224 -14.20 16.98 -12.86
CA LYS A 224 -13.20 18.04 -12.58
C LYS A 224 -13.49 19.37 -13.26
N ASN A 225 -14.31 19.38 -14.32
CA ASN A 225 -14.74 20.61 -15.00
C ASN A 225 -16.12 21.10 -14.53
N ASN A 226 -16.73 20.45 -13.54
CA ASN A 226 -17.97 20.94 -12.94
C ASN A 226 -17.65 22.15 -12.05
N LEU A 227 -18.52 23.17 -12.15
CA LEU A 227 -18.40 24.44 -11.42
C LEU A 227 -18.37 24.17 -9.90
N GLN A 228 -17.23 24.40 -9.25
CA GLN A 228 -17.16 24.43 -7.79
C GLN A 228 -17.60 25.82 -7.31
N LEU A 229 -18.76 25.87 -6.65
CA LEU A 229 -19.23 27.08 -6.00
C LEU A 229 -18.44 27.33 -4.70
N PRO A 230 -18.12 28.59 -4.36
CA PRO A 230 -17.50 28.91 -3.07
C PRO A 230 -18.46 28.52 -1.94
N VAL A 231 -18.00 27.65 -1.05
CA VAL A 231 -18.66 27.38 0.23
C VAL A 231 -18.23 28.47 1.19
N ASP A 232 -18.97 29.59 1.20
CA ASP A 232 -18.98 30.52 2.32
C ASP A 232 -19.79 29.88 3.46
N ASP A 233 -19.11 29.06 4.27
CA ASP A 233 -19.25 28.94 5.75
C ASP A 233 -18.69 27.59 6.24
N PRO A 234 -18.08 27.55 7.46
CA PRO A 234 -17.47 26.35 7.99
C PRO A 234 -18.56 25.37 8.43
N THR A 235 -18.87 24.40 7.57
CA THR A 235 -19.78 23.32 7.96
C THR A 235 -19.01 22.29 8.80
N PRO A 236 -19.46 21.95 10.02
CA PRO A 236 -18.75 21.04 10.92
C PRO A 236 -18.68 19.62 10.32
N ALA A 237 -17.60 18.91 10.63
CA ALA A 237 -17.39 17.52 10.28
C ALA A 237 -18.65 16.68 10.54
N VAL A 238 -19.23 16.14 9.47
CA VAL A 238 -20.41 15.29 9.54
C VAL A 238 -19.94 13.86 9.84
N GLU A 239 -20.29 13.36 11.03
CA GLU A 239 -20.19 11.95 11.39
C GLU A 239 -20.92 11.09 10.33
N VAL A 240 -20.22 10.11 9.77
CA VAL A 240 -20.79 9.15 8.82
C VAL A 240 -21.71 8.21 9.60
N LEU A 241 -23.02 8.38 9.49
CA LEU A 241 -24.03 7.50 10.08
C LEU A 241 -24.31 6.34 9.12
N ASP A 242 -24.36 5.11 9.66
CA ASP A 242 -24.68 3.90 8.90
C ASP A 242 -26.04 4.02 8.19
N LYS A 243 -26.03 3.76 6.87
CA LYS A 243 -27.23 3.80 6.03
C LYS A 243 -28.15 2.62 6.33
N LYS A 244 -29.36 2.90 6.82
CA LYS A 244 -30.36 1.88 7.19
C LYS A 244 -31.50 1.82 6.18
N VAL A 245 -31.88 0.59 5.84
CA VAL A 245 -33.04 0.26 4.98
C VAL A 245 -34.11 -0.36 5.85
N TYR A 246 -35.37 -0.01 5.62
CA TYR A 246 -36.52 -0.48 6.42
C TYR A 246 -37.54 -1.23 5.57
N ARG A 247 -38.28 -2.13 6.19
CA ARG A 247 -39.39 -2.87 5.58
C ARG A 247 -40.66 -2.67 6.41
N ASP A 248 -41.77 -2.34 5.76
CA ASP A 248 -43.07 -2.25 6.42
C ASP A 248 -43.84 -3.60 6.41
N ASN A 249 -44.99 -3.62 7.09
CA ASN A 249 -45.86 -4.79 7.17
C ASN A 249 -46.49 -5.20 5.82
N ARG A 250 -46.43 -4.35 4.79
CA ARG A 250 -46.90 -4.66 3.42
C ARG A 250 -45.76 -5.23 2.56
N GLY A 251 -44.54 -5.26 3.09
CA GLY A 251 -43.34 -5.69 2.40
C GLY A 251 -42.69 -4.61 1.54
N TRP A 252 -43.09 -3.35 1.69
CA TRP A 252 -42.47 -2.23 0.98
C TRP A 252 -41.14 -1.88 1.64
N ILE A 253 -40.14 -1.59 0.81
CA ILE A 253 -38.76 -1.32 1.23
C ILE A 253 -38.53 0.18 1.17
N PHE A 254 -38.16 0.79 2.30
CA PHE A 254 -37.91 2.22 2.45
C PHE A 254 -36.42 2.50 2.64
N PHE A 255 -35.90 3.47 1.90
CA PHE A 255 -34.47 3.78 1.86
C PHE A 255 -34.21 5.22 1.43
N VAL A 256 -33.04 5.76 1.74
CA VAL A 256 -32.62 7.10 1.29
C VAL A 256 -31.85 7.01 -0.02
N ARG A 257 -32.18 7.92 -0.95
CA ARG A 257 -31.41 8.15 -2.17
C ARG A 257 -31.47 9.62 -2.58
N SER A 258 -30.56 10.00 -3.48
CA SER A 258 -30.61 11.28 -4.17
C SER A 258 -31.78 11.33 -5.17
N GLY A 259 -32.34 12.53 -5.32
CA GLY A 259 -33.32 12.88 -6.34
C GLY A 259 -32.67 13.18 -7.70
N LEU A 260 -33.41 13.85 -8.57
CA LEU A 260 -32.90 14.35 -9.87
C LEU A 260 -31.92 15.53 -9.74
N GLY A 261 -31.55 15.95 -8.51
CA GLY A 261 -30.55 16.97 -8.23
C GLY A 261 -29.47 16.44 -7.27
N GLU A 262 -28.21 16.67 -7.60
CA GLU A 262 -27.02 15.99 -7.06
C GLU A 262 -26.83 16.10 -5.53
N ASN A 263 -27.44 17.07 -4.86
CA ASN A 263 -27.31 17.28 -3.41
C ASN A 263 -28.67 17.37 -2.69
N THR A 264 -29.69 16.69 -3.22
CA THR A 264 -31.01 16.61 -2.58
C THR A 264 -31.38 15.16 -2.30
N PHE A 265 -31.51 14.84 -1.03
CA PHE A 265 -31.80 13.49 -0.54
C PHE A 265 -33.21 13.42 0.04
N LYS A 266 -33.88 12.31 -0.17
CA LYS A 266 -35.20 12.04 0.41
C LYS A 266 -35.39 10.54 0.59
N ALA A 267 -36.32 10.17 1.45
CA ALA A 267 -36.76 8.79 1.58
C ALA A 267 -37.62 8.37 0.37
N PHE A 268 -37.32 7.20 -0.17
CA PHE A 268 -38.06 6.52 -1.23
C PHE A 268 -38.56 5.17 -0.73
N TYR A 269 -39.53 4.61 -1.44
CA TYR A 269 -39.97 3.25 -1.24
C TYR A 269 -40.12 2.48 -2.55
N ALA A 270 -39.79 1.20 -2.50
CA ALA A 270 -40.09 0.21 -3.53
C ALA A 270 -41.11 -0.79 -2.98
N LYS A 271 -41.97 -1.37 -3.83
CA LYS A 271 -43.02 -2.28 -3.37
C LYS A 271 -42.52 -3.68 -3.01
N ASN A 272 -41.34 -4.05 -3.48
CA ASN A 272 -40.70 -5.35 -3.24
C ASN A 272 -39.17 -5.17 -3.29
N VAL A 273 -38.43 -6.23 -2.89
CA VAL A 273 -36.97 -6.22 -2.80
C VAL A 273 -36.30 -6.20 -4.18
N GLU A 274 -36.89 -6.83 -5.20
CA GLU A 274 -36.34 -6.87 -6.57
C GLU A 274 -36.31 -5.47 -7.21
N ASP A 275 -37.41 -4.72 -7.07
CA ASP A 275 -37.52 -3.33 -7.52
C ASP A 275 -36.51 -2.43 -6.80
N TYR A 276 -36.29 -2.65 -5.49
CA TYR A 276 -35.27 -1.97 -4.71
C TYR A 276 -33.85 -2.27 -5.21
N GLN A 277 -33.49 -3.55 -5.37
CA GLN A 277 -32.15 -3.98 -5.81
C GLN A 277 -31.82 -3.47 -7.22
N ARG A 278 -32.82 -3.43 -8.11
CA ARG A 278 -32.67 -2.90 -9.48
C ARG A 278 -32.87 -1.39 -9.56
N ASN A 279 -33.23 -0.74 -8.44
CA ASN A 279 -33.51 0.69 -8.35
C ASN A 279 -34.57 1.18 -9.36
N ILE A 280 -35.57 0.35 -9.65
CA ILE A 280 -36.68 0.63 -10.57
C ILE A 280 -37.98 0.82 -9.81
N ARG A 281 -38.94 1.55 -10.40
CA ARG A 281 -40.30 1.75 -9.83
C ARG A 281 -40.29 2.22 -8.36
N CYS A 282 -39.29 3.02 -7.99
CA CYS A 282 -39.14 3.60 -6.67
C CYS A 282 -39.91 4.93 -6.61
N HIS A 283 -40.65 5.15 -5.51
CA HIS A 283 -41.49 6.33 -5.33
C HIS A 283 -41.04 7.13 -4.11
N ALA A 284 -41.02 8.45 -4.23
CA ALA A 284 -40.66 9.32 -3.11
C ALA A 284 -41.74 9.27 -2.02
N VAL A 285 -41.33 9.22 -0.75
CA VAL A 285 -42.27 9.28 0.38
C VAL A 285 -42.84 10.70 0.47
N LYS A 286 -44.11 10.86 0.13
CA LYS A 286 -44.75 12.18 -0.04
C LYS A 286 -44.68 13.06 1.23
N SER A 287 -44.77 12.46 2.41
CA SER A 287 -44.82 13.16 3.70
C SER A 287 -43.47 13.65 4.22
N LEU A 288 -42.36 13.26 3.60
CA LEU A 288 -41.02 13.65 4.04
C LEU A 288 -40.46 14.76 3.15
N GLU A 289 -39.61 15.61 3.71
CA GLU A 289 -39.01 16.72 2.97
C GLU A 289 -37.75 16.29 2.22
N TRP A 290 -37.33 17.10 1.26
CA TRP A 290 -36.00 16.98 0.66
C TRP A 290 -34.97 17.61 1.59
N ARG A 291 -33.82 16.95 1.74
CA ARG A 291 -32.72 17.40 2.61
C ARG A 291 -31.45 17.62 1.81
N GLY A 292 -30.60 18.53 2.30
CA GLY A 292 -29.30 18.85 1.68
C GLY A 292 -28.22 17.78 1.90
N THR A 293 -28.42 16.84 2.83
CA THR A 293 -27.47 15.75 3.09
C THR A 293 -28.19 14.42 3.26
N GLU A 294 -27.52 13.33 2.92
CA GLU A 294 -28.04 11.97 3.07
C GLU A 294 -28.36 11.64 4.52
N ASN A 295 -27.52 12.09 5.46
CA ASN A 295 -27.72 11.89 6.89
C ASN A 295 -29.01 12.53 7.42
N LEU A 296 -29.32 13.77 6.99
CA LEU A 296 -30.56 14.42 7.40
C LEU A 296 -31.79 13.69 6.85
N ALA A 297 -31.72 13.19 5.61
CA ALA A 297 -32.78 12.37 5.05
C ALA A 297 -32.90 11.00 5.74
N GLN A 298 -31.78 10.44 6.22
CA GLN A 298 -31.76 9.20 7.00
C GLN A 298 -32.39 9.39 8.38
N VAL A 299 -32.12 10.50 9.07
CA VAL A 299 -32.78 10.84 10.33
C VAL A 299 -34.30 10.98 10.15
N ASP A 300 -34.74 11.59 9.06
CA ASP A 300 -36.17 11.69 8.73
C ASP A 300 -36.79 10.31 8.45
N LEU A 301 -36.08 9.45 7.72
CA LEU A 301 -36.50 8.08 7.46
C LEU A 301 -36.57 7.25 8.75
N ASP A 302 -35.59 7.38 9.65
CA ASP A 302 -35.54 6.67 10.92
C ASP A 302 -36.74 7.06 11.80
N LYS A 303 -37.07 8.36 11.88
CA LYS A 303 -38.27 8.85 12.57
C LYS A 303 -39.55 8.31 11.94
N TYR A 304 -39.61 8.30 10.61
CA TYR A 304 -40.76 7.78 9.87
C TYR A 304 -40.96 6.27 10.10
N ALA A 305 -39.88 5.50 10.05
CA ALA A 305 -39.85 4.07 10.30
C ALA A 305 -40.28 3.74 11.74
N ALA A 306 -39.79 4.49 12.74
CA ALA A 306 -40.20 4.35 14.13
C ALA A 306 -41.70 4.61 14.32
N ASN A 307 -42.22 5.70 13.74
CA ASN A 307 -43.64 6.04 13.81
C ASN A 307 -44.54 5.00 13.12
N LYS A 308 -44.03 4.33 12.09
CA LYS A 308 -44.75 3.30 11.31
C LYS A 308 -44.44 1.87 11.75
N LYS A 309 -43.62 1.68 12.80
CA LYS A 309 -43.18 0.37 13.32
C LYS A 309 -42.58 -0.53 12.22
N MET A 310 -41.70 0.04 11.40
CA MET A 310 -41.01 -0.69 10.34
C MET A 310 -39.79 -1.43 10.92
N GLU A 311 -39.43 -2.55 10.29
CA GLU A 311 -38.29 -3.36 10.69
C GLU A 311 -37.06 -3.02 9.85
N VAL A 312 -35.87 -3.10 10.44
CA VAL A 312 -34.62 -2.88 9.69
C VAL A 312 -34.38 -4.08 8.79
N LEU A 313 -34.27 -3.83 7.48
CA LEU A 313 -33.90 -4.85 6.51
C LEU A 313 -32.38 -4.96 6.46
N ARG A 314 -31.85 -6.09 6.92
CA ARG A 314 -30.45 -6.47 6.68
C ARG A 314 -30.38 -7.10 5.30
N ILE A 315 -29.58 -6.51 4.43
CA ILE A 315 -29.33 -7.01 3.08
C ILE A 315 -27.92 -7.58 3.14
N ASP A 316 -27.82 -8.90 3.17
CA ASP A 316 -26.57 -9.63 3.02
C ASP A 316 -26.05 -9.56 1.58
#